data_AF-A0A1J5I2T2-F1
#
_entry.id   AF-A0A1J5I2T2-F1
#
_cell.length_a   1.000
_cell.length_b   1.000
_cell.length_c   1.000
_cell.angle_alpha   90.00
_cell.angle_beta   90.00
_cell.angle_gamma   90.00
#
_symmetry.space_group_name_H-M   'P 1'
#
loop_
_entity.id
_entity.type
_entity.pdbx_description
1 polymer ?
#
loop_
_entity_poly.entity_id
_entity_poly.type
_entity_poly.pdbx_seq_one_letter_code
_entity_poly.pdbx_strand_id
1 'polypeptide(L)' 'MSAPAAVYRPRNPQSSDYYRCVEDYFETFVQIYDEHFSRQYGFWRPYIEQVIYRYLDAACPVLDTGVICTTGLPV' A
#
# COMPACT_ATOMS: atom_id res chain seq x y z
N MET A 1 2.96 16.69 -33.79
CA MET A 1 2.20 17.40 -32.75
C MET A 1 2.38 16.63 -31.45
N SER A 2 3.02 17.24 -30.45
CA SER A 2 3.26 16.60 -29.14
C SER A 2 1.98 16.68 -28.32
N ALA A 3 1.48 15.55 -27.81
CA ALA A 3 0.34 15.56 -26.89
C ALA A 3 0.73 16.31 -25.61
N PRO A 4 -0.19 17.10 -24.99
CA PRO A 4 0.09 17.72 -23.72
C PRO A 4 0.38 16.64 -22.68
N ALA A 5 1.45 16.81 -21.90
CA ALA A 5 1.75 15.91 -20.80
C ALA A 5 0.53 15.85 -19.86
N ALA A 6 0.01 14.65 -19.61
CA ALA A 6 -1.12 14.47 -18.71
C ALA A 6 -0.74 15.00 -17.32
N VAL A 7 -1.54 15.92 -16.78
CA VAL A 7 -1.36 16.42 -15.42
C VAL A 7 -1.59 15.24 -14.47
N TYR A 8 -0.56 14.83 -13.75
CA TYR A 8 -0.67 13.78 -12.75
C TYR A 8 -1.65 14.22 -11.66
N ARG A 9 -2.72 13.45 -11.48
CA ARG A 9 -3.63 13.62 -10.34
C ARG A 9 -3.24 12.62 -9.26
N PRO A 10 -2.98 13.06 -8.03
CA PRO A 10 -2.79 12.15 -6.90
C PRO A 10 -3.94 11.13 -6.84
N ARG A 11 -3.59 9.86 -6.66
CA ARG A 11 -4.59 8.81 -6.49
C ARG A 11 -5.23 8.96 -5.11
N ASN A 12 -6.51 8.62 -5.00
CA ASN A 12 -7.16 8.39 -3.71
C ASN A 12 -7.13 6.88 -3.41
N PRO A 13 -6.20 6.36 -2.60
CA PRO A 13 -6.09 4.93 -2.35
C PRO A 13 -7.37 4.37 -1.71
N GLN A 14 -8.00 5.12 -0.79
CA GLN A 14 -9.21 4.69 -0.07
C GLN A 14 -10.43 4.45 -0.96
N SER A 15 -10.45 5.07 -2.15
CA SER A 15 -11.50 4.84 -3.15
C SER A 15 -11.31 3.55 -3.96
N SER A 16 -10.17 2.89 -3.84
CA SER A 16 -9.87 1.65 -4.55
C SER A 16 -10.40 0.44 -3.78
N ASP A 17 -11.03 -0.50 -4.50
CA ASP A 17 -11.49 -1.77 -3.92
C ASP A 17 -10.33 -2.58 -3.33
N TYR A 18 -9.14 -2.46 -3.92
CA TYR A 18 -7.93 -3.11 -3.40
C TYR A 18 -7.55 -2.59 -2.01
N TYR A 19 -7.65 -1.28 -1.79
CA TYR A 19 -7.31 -0.68 -0.51
C TYR A 19 -8.22 -1.22 0.59
N ARG A 20 -9.54 -1.23 0.36
CA ARG A 20 -10.53 -1.76 1.31
C ARG A 20 -10.30 -3.23 1.61
N CYS A 21 -10.04 -4.04 0.59
CA CYS A 21 -9.73 -5.45 0.77
C CYS A 21 -8.51 -5.67 1.67
N VAL A 22 -7.43 -4.90 1.45
CA VAL A 22 -6.23 -5.00 2.29
C VAL A 22 -6.53 -4.51 3.71
N GLU A 23 -7.21 -3.38 3.86
CA GLU A 23 -7.59 -2.82 5.17
C GLU A 23 -8.43 -3.81 6.00
N ASP A 24 -9.40 -4.49 5.37
CA ASP A 24 -10.33 -5.39 6.06
C ASP A 24 -9.72 -6.76 6.41
N TYR A 25 -8.86 -7.31 5.54
CA TYR A 25 -8.45 -8.73 5.63
C TYR A 25 -6.97 -8.96 5.95
N PHE A 26 -6.12 -7.92 5.92
CA PHE A 26 -4.68 -8.11 6.06
C PHE A 26 -4.27 -8.73 7.40
N GLU A 27 -4.86 -8.30 8.52
CA GLU A 27 -4.54 -8.86 9.84
C GLU A 27 -4.85 -10.36 9.92
N THR A 28 -6.04 -10.76 9.45
CA THR A 28 -6.42 -12.18 9.39
C THR A 28 -5.48 -12.96 8.47
N PHE A 29 -5.09 -12.38 7.34
CA PHE A 29 -4.14 -12.99 6.42
C PHE A 29 -2.79 -13.29 7.09
N VAL A 30 -2.24 -12.35 7.88
CA VAL A 30 -0.98 -12.56 8.61
C VAL A 30 -1.11 -13.70 9.62
N GLN A 31 -2.24 -13.80 10.32
CA GLN A 31 -2.48 -14.86 11.31
C GLN A 31 -2.51 -16.27 10.69
N ILE A 32 -3.14 -16.42 9.52
CA ILE A 32 -3.29 -17.72 8.85
C ILE A 32 -2.12 -18.06 7.91
N TYR A 33 -1.18 -17.11 7.70
CA TYR A 33 -0.12 -17.25 6.71
C TYR A 33 0.74 -18.49 6.95
N ASP A 34 1.16 -18.70 8.20
CA ASP A 34 2.07 -19.79 8.54
C ASP A 34 1.42 -21.17 8.34
N GLU A 35 0.12 -21.29 8.61
CA GLU A 35 -0.61 -22.54 8.46
C GLU A 35 -0.88 -22.89 6.98
N HIS A 36 -1.30 -21.90 6.19
CA HIS A 36 -1.81 -22.14 4.84
C HIS A 36 -0.79 -21.89 3.72
N PHE A 37 0.17 -20.98 3.93
CA PHE A 37 1.00 -20.44 2.84
C PHE A 37 2.51 -20.66 3.03
N SER A 38 2.99 -20.86 4.26
CA SER A 38 4.43 -21.05 4.53
C SER A 38 5.05 -22.20 3.75
N ARG A 39 4.30 -23.29 3.53
CA ARG A 39 4.76 -24.48 2.80
C ARG A 39 5.09 -24.20 1.34
N GLN A 40 4.38 -23.25 0.71
CA GLN A 40 4.54 -22.93 -0.69
C GLN A 40 5.44 -21.70 -0.91
N TYR A 41 5.31 -20.69 -0.05
CA TYR A 41 5.93 -19.37 -0.23
C TYR A 41 7.08 -19.09 0.76
N GLY A 42 7.32 -20.00 1.70
CA GLY A 42 8.30 -19.83 2.76
C GLY A 42 7.79 -18.96 3.91
N PHE A 43 8.67 -18.69 4.87
CA PHE A 43 8.35 -17.96 6.10
C PHE A 43 7.87 -16.53 5.84
N TRP A 44 7.04 -16.02 6.76
CA TRP A 44 6.55 -14.63 6.71
C TRP A 44 7.70 -13.63 6.82
N ARG A 45 7.74 -12.66 5.89
CA ARG A 45 8.77 -11.61 5.92
C ARG A 45 8.22 -10.37 6.61
N PRO A 46 8.80 -9.94 7.75
CA PRO A 46 8.28 -8.78 8.50
C PRO A 46 8.36 -7.46 7.71
N TYR A 47 9.19 -7.38 6.68
CA TYR A 47 9.24 -6.23 5.78
C TYR A 47 7.93 -6.02 4.99
N ILE A 48 7.22 -7.10 4.64
CA ILE A 48 5.97 -7.01 3.88
C ILE A 48 4.91 -6.26 4.69
N GLU A 49 4.82 -6.58 5.98
CA GLU A 49 3.93 -5.93 6.93
C GLU A 49 4.21 -4.43 7.05
N GLN A 50 5.49 -4.03 7.14
CA GLN A 50 5.87 -2.61 7.17
C GLN A 50 5.44 -1.85 5.91
N VAL A 51 5.57 -2.47 4.73
CA VAL A 51 5.15 -1.84 3.47
C VAL A 51 3.64 -1.71 3.40
N ILE A 52 2.90 -2.72 3.86
CA ILE A 52 1.44 -2.69 3.85
C ILE A 52 0.90 -1.65 4.82
N TYR A 53 1.42 -1.55 6.05
CA TYR A 53 1.01 -0.49 6.96
C TYR A 53 1.34 0.91 6.42
N ARG A 54 2.51 1.11 5.81
CA ARG A 54 2.82 2.39 5.13
C ARG A 54 1.86 2.71 3.99
N TYR A 55 1.43 1.69 3.24
CA TYR A 55 0.46 1.85 2.18
C TYR A 55 -0.92 2.25 2.73
N LEU A 56 -1.33 1.66 3.86
CA LEU A 56 -2.56 2.03 4.56
C LEU A 56 -2.48 3.43 5.19
N ASP A 57 -1.36 3.78 5.83
CA ASP A 57 -1.11 5.10 6.42
C ASP A 57 -1.08 6.22 5.38
N ALA A 58 -0.48 5.98 4.21
CA ALA A 58 -0.38 6.95 3.12
C ALA A 58 -1.73 7.31 2.48
N ALA A 59 -2.80 6.58 2.82
CA ALA A 59 -4.15 6.87 2.40
C ALA A 59 -4.89 7.86 3.33
N CYS A 60 -4.28 8.22 4.47
CA CYS A 60 -4.76 9.29 5.32
C CYS A 60 -4.48 10.64 4.62
N PRO A 61 -5.51 11.48 4.36
CA PRO A 61 -5.32 12.75 3.67
C PRO A 61 -4.45 13.69 4.51
N VAL A 62 -3.24 13.98 4.05
CA VAL A 62 -2.45 15.12 4.54
C VAL A 62 -3.25 16.38 4.20
N LEU A 63 -3.88 16.95 5.21
CA LEU A 63 -4.38 18.32 5.18
C LEU A 63 -3.16 19.28 5.18
N ASP A 64 -3.16 20.20 4.21
CA ASP A 64 -2.52 21.52 4.22
C ASP A 64 -1.00 21.73 4.10
N THR A 65 -0.21 20.78 3.60
CA THR A 65 1.10 21.14 3.00
C THR A 65 1.29 20.41 1.69
N GLY A 66 1.41 21.15 0.60
CA GLY A 66 1.52 20.65 -0.79
C GLY A 66 2.81 19.87 -1.08
N VAL A 67 3.11 18.85 -0.30
CA VAL A 67 4.18 17.88 -0.52
C VAL A 67 3.51 16.56 -0.88
N ILE A 68 3.50 16.28 -2.17
CA ILE A 68 3.29 14.95 -2.71
C ILE A 68 4.24 13.98 -1.98
N CYS A 69 3.71 12.93 -1.35
CA CYS A 69 4.46 11.82 -0.78
C CYS A 69 5.18 11.02 -1.89
N THR A 70 6.13 11.65 -2.59
CA THR A 70 7.08 10.95 -3.45
C THR A 70 8.34 10.70 -2.65
N THR A 71 8.85 9.46 -2.77
CA THR A 71 10.16 8.96 -2.33
C THR A 71 10.32 8.66 -0.83
N GLY A 72 10.14 7.39 -0.51
CA GLY A 72 10.49 6.80 0.78
C GLY A 72 10.75 5.30 0.72
N LEU A 73 11.15 4.76 -0.44
CA LEU A 73 12.00 3.56 -0.47
C LEU A 73 13.44 4.05 -0.47
N PRO A 74 14.23 3.87 0.60
CA PRO A 74 15.67 3.92 0.47
C PRO A 74 16.12 2.67 -0.31
N VAL A 75 16.95 2.89 -1.34
CA VAL A 75 17.79 1.84 -1.91
C VAL A 75 18.92 1.50 -0.93
#